data_AF-A0A484ANC5-F1
#
_entry.id   AF-A0A484ANC5-F1
#
_cell.length_a   1.000
_cell.length_b   1.000
_cell.length_c   1.000
_cell.angle_alpha   90.00
_cell.angle_beta   90.00
_cell.angle_gamma   90.00
#
_symmetry.space_group_name_H-M   'P 1'
#
loop_
_entity.id
_entity.type
_entity.pdbx_description
1 polymer ?
#
loop_
_entity_poly.entity_id
_entity_poly.type
_entity_poly.pdbx_seq_one_letter_code
_entity_poly.pdbx_strand_id
1 'polypeptide(L)'
;MFSKLNSFKLDSFRSLSLQEDKEFTPNETNDGMPRSDSDISLNLPNSILLWRCKPRPANSSEYYHFTNFALQLNVMESNMKPPDTLCPTDARLRPDILCLEQGDLDGASREKARLEKQ
;
A
#
# COMPACT_ATOMS: atom_id res chain seq x y z
N MET A 1 1.67 6.64 14.22
CA MET A 1 2.60 5.50 13.98
C MET A 1 1.72 4.32 13.62
N PHE A 2 1.73 3.88 12.37
CA PHE A 2 0.84 2.82 11.88
C PHE A 2 1.14 1.51 12.61
N SER A 3 0.11 0.80 13.05
CA SER A 3 0.26 -0.53 13.64
C SER A 3 0.78 -1.52 12.61
N LYS A 4 1.88 -2.20 12.92
CA LYS A 4 2.35 -3.35 12.14
C LYS A 4 1.38 -4.49 12.36
N LEU A 5 0.58 -4.82 11.35
CA LEU A 5 -0.21 -6.05 11.41
C LEU A 5 0.70 -7.23 11.05
N ASN A 6 1.23 -7.88 12.07
CA ASN A 6 1.91 -9.15 11.89
C ASN A 6 0.87 -10.25 11.60
N SER A 7 1.06 -10.90 10.46
CA SER A 7 0.56 -12.24 10.14
C SER A 7 -0.93 -12.42 9.84
N PHE A 8 -1.29 -12.22 8.57
CA PHE A 8 -1.98 -13.28 7.83
C PHE A 8 -1.28 -13.47 6.48
N LYS A 9 -0.79 -14.68 6.24
CA LYS A 9 -0.34 -15.09 4.92
C LYS A 9 -1.53 -14.94 3.96
N LEU A 10 -1.40 -14.04 2.98
CA LEU A 10 -2.19 -14.04 1.77
C LEU A 10 -1.78 -15.27 0.92
N ASP A 11 -2.04 -16.48 1.42
CA ASP A 11 -1.78 -17.74 0.71
C ASP A 11 -2.80 -17.98 -0.43
N SER A 12 -3.76 -17.08 -0.63
CA SER A 12 -4.90 -17.30 -1.53
C SER A 12 -4.70 -16.89 -3.00
N PHE A 13 -3.48 -16.57 -3.44
CA PHE A 13 -3.22 -16.21 -4.85
C PHE A 13 -2.22 -17.09 -5.60
N ARG A 14 -1.68 -18.16 -5.01
CA ARG A 14 -0.84 -19.13 -5.74
C ARG A 14 -1.68 -20.29 -6.25
N SER A 15 -2.22 -20.16 -7.46
CA SER A 15 -2.72 -21.30 -8.24
C SER A 15 -2.28 -21.19 -9.71
N LEU A 16 -1.35 -22.08 -10.07
CA LEU A 16 -1.17 -22.76 -11.38
C LEU A 16 -0.95 -21.86 -12.62
N SER A 17 0.26 -21.66 -13.15
CA SER A 17 0.99 -22.54 -14.10
C SER A 17 1.96 -21.62 -14.88
N LEU A 18 3.27 -21.88 -15.05
CA LEU A 18 3.94 -22.75 -16.04
C LEU A 18 5.46 -22.74 -15.75
N GLN A 19 6.16 -23.86 -15.99
CA GLN A 19 7.63 -23.97 -16.05
C GLN A 19 8.11 -23.74 -17.50
N GLU A 20 9.21 -23.01 -17.71
CA GLU A 20 10.51 -23.54 -18.22
C GLU A 20 11.49 -22.41 -18.64
N ASP A 21 12.66 -22.46 -17.99
CA ASP A 21 14.04 -22.04 -18.28
C ASP A 21 14.41 -21.20 -19.53
N LYS A 22 15.16 -20.11 -19.29
CA LYS A 22 16.45 -19.79 -19.97
C LYS A 22 17.25 -18.65 -19.29
N GLU A 23 18.46 -19.03 -18.90
CA GLU A 23 19.70 -18.31 -18.49
C GLU A 23 19.68 -16.78 -18.26
N PHE A 24 20.11 -16.34 -17.06
CA PHE A 24 20.40 -14.94 -16.72
C PHE A 24 21.69 -14.81 -15.90
N THR A 25 22.59 -13.89 -16.32
CA THR A 25 23.25 -12.82 -15.51
C THR A 25 24.26 -12.07 -16.41
N PRO A 26 24.68 -10.81 -16.11
CA PRO A 26 24.49 -10.07 -14.86
C PRO A 26 24.01 -8.61 -15.04
N ASN A 27 23.08 -8.17 -14.20
CA ASN A 27 23.38 -7.04 -13.32
C ASN A 27 22.37 -6.96 -12.18
N GLU A 28 22.90 -7.12 -10.97
CA GLU A 28 22.15 -7.08 -9.72
C GLU A 28 21.74 -5.63 -9.40
N THR A 29 20.44 -5.41 -9.31
CA THR A 29 19.90 -4.53 -8.27
C THR A 29 18.89 -5.36 -7.50
N ASN A 30 19.31 -5.83 -6.34
CA ASN A 30 18.55 -6.59 -5.37
C ASN A 30 17.43 -5.72 -4.79
N ASP A 31 16.32 -5.62 -5.51
CA ASP A 31 15.04 -5.18 -4.97
C ASP A 31 14.03 -6.28 -5.29
N GLY A 32 13.57 -6.98 -4.25
CA GLY A 32 12.67 -8.14 -4.30
C GLY A 32 11.26 -7.86 -4.82
N MET A 33 11.13 -6.99 -5.82
CA MET A 33 9.92 -6.76 -6.56
C MET A 33 9.87 -7.79 -7.71
N PRO A 34 8.79 -8.58 -7.85
CA PRO A 34 8.55 -9.26 -9.13
C PRO A 34 8.41 -8.16 -10.18
N ARG A 35 9.40 -8.07 -11.06
CA ARG A 35 9.33 -7.19 -12.23
C ARG A 35 8.07 -7.58 -12.99
N SER A 36 7.22 -6.61 -13.28
CA SER A 36 6.12 -6.86 -14.23
C SER A 36 6.78 -7.23 -15.55
N ASP A 37 6.24 -8.15 -16.34
CA ASP A 37 6.80 -8.53 -17.65
C ASP A 37 6.91 -7.33 -18.64
N SER A 38 6.38 -6.17 -18.25
CA SER A 38 6.46 -4.87 -18.91
C SER A 38 7.67 -4.01 -18.50
N ASP A 39 8.46 -4.39 -17.49
CA ASP A 39 9.68 -3.68 -17.06
C ASP A 39 10.89 -3.94 -17.98
N ILE A 40 10.66 -4.55 -19.13
CA ILE A 40 11.63 -4.58 -20.22
C ILE A 40 11.73 -3.15 -20.74
N SER A 41 12.65 -2.37 -20.15
CA SER A 41 13.11 -1.11 -20.69
C SER A 41 13.68 -1.39 -22.08
N LEU A 42 12.83 -1.31 -23.11
CA LEU A 42 13.25 -1.28 -24.49
C LEU A 42 14.11 -0.03 -24.62
N ASN A 43 15.43 -0.19 -24.51
CA ASN A 43 16.41 0.88 -24.66
C ASN A 43 16.43 1.32 -26.13
N LEU A 44 15.36 1.98 -26.53
CA LEU A 44 15.17 2.52 -27.86
C LEU A 44 16.05 3.77 -27.98
N PRO A 45 16.94 3.84 -28.97
CA PRO A 45 17.73 5.04 -29.20
C PRO A 45 16.81 6.24 -29.47
N ASN A 46 17.16 7.41 -28.94
CA ASN A 46 16.39 8.67 -28.99
C ASN A 46 15.06 8.68 -28.22
N SER A 47 14.79 7.69 -27.38
CA SER A 47 13.65 7.75 -26.46
C SER A 47 13.94 8.69 -25.27
N ILE A 48 12.88 9.31 -24.75
CA ILE A 48 12.95 10.19 -23.57
C ILE A 48 12.03 9.61 -22.50
N LEU A 49 12.54 9.45 -21.28
CA LEU A 49 11.74 9.02 -20.14
C LEU A 49 10.78 10.16 -19.72
N LEU A 50 9.48 9.95 -19.91
CA LEU A 50 8.46 10.92 -19.49
C LEU A 50 8.06 10.76 -18.02
N TRP A 51 7.95 9.51 -17.54
CA TRP A 51 7.52 9.21 -16.19
C TRP A 51 8.08 7.87 -15.72
N ARG A 52 8.38 7.78 -14.43
CA ARG A 52 8.72 6.54 -13.74
C ARG A 52 8.06 6.54 -12.36
N CYS A 53 7.51 5.40 -11.97
CA CYS A 53 6.98 5.23 -10.62
C CYS A 53 8.09 5.40 -9.57
N LYS A 54 7.77 6.01 -8.43
CA LYS A 54 8.69 6.05 -7.29
C LYS A 54 8.71 4.67 -6.61
N PRO A 55 9.88 4.17 -6.18
CA PRO A 55 9.94 2.94 -5.42
C PRO A 55 9.15 3.07 -4.12
N ARG A 56 8.54 1.98 -3.68
CA ARG A 56 7.87 1.90 -2.38
C ARG A 56 8.90 1.95 -1.24
N PRO A 57 8.51 2.40 -0.04
CA PRO A 57 9.40 2.35 1.11
C PRO A 57 9.74 0.89 1.46
N ALA A 58 10.91 0.67 2.07
CA ALA A 58 11.44 -0.66 2.36
C ALA A 58 10.51 -1.50 3.26
N ASN A 59 9.81 -0.84 4.19
CA ASN A 59 8.84 -1.46 5.10
C ASN A 59 7.44 -1.58 4.50
N SER A 60 7.25 -1.34 3.19
CA SER A 60 5.90 -1.32 2.59
C SER A 60 5.14 -2.64 2.76
N SER A 61 5.81 -3.78 2.78
CA SER A 61 5.18 -5.09 3.03
C SER A 61 4.50 -5.21 4.40
N GLU A 62 4.95 -4.43 5.39
CA GLU A 62 4.34 -4.39 6.72
C GLU A 62 3.12 -3.46 6.79
N TYR A 63 2.96 -2.60 5.77
CA TYR A 63 1.95 -1.54 5.71
C TYR A 63 1.19 -1.62 4.38
N TYR A 64 0.60 -2.79 4.10
CA TYR A 64 -0.29 -3.03 2.96
C TYR A 64 0.31 -2.70 1.58
N HIS A 65 1.64 -2.76 1.45
CA HIS A 65 2.38 -2.36 0.25
C HIS A 65 2.09 -0.91 -0.20
N PHE A 66 1.78 -0.01 0.74
CA PHE A 66 1.54 1.39 0.43
C PHE A 66 2.79 2.10 -0.09
N THR A 67 2.55 3.07 -0.98
CA THR A 67 3.57 4.06 -1.37
C THR A 67 3.74 5.10 -0.26
N ASN A 68 4.84 5.86 -0.30
CA ASN A 68 5.00 7.01 0.62
C ASN A 68 3.85 8.01 0.51
N PHE A 69 3.26 8.17 -0.68
CA PHE A 69 2.09 9.02 -0.87
C PHE A 69 0.85 8.44 -0.18
N ALA A 70 0.55 7.15 -0.40
CA ALA A 70 -0.60 6.49 0.21
C ALA A 70 -0.54 6.48 1.75
N LEU A 71 0.65 6.29 2.32
CA LEU A 71 0.88 6.39 3.77
C LEU A 71 0.50 7.75 4.38
N GLN A 72 0.43 8.82 3.58
CA GLN A 72 0.12 10.16 4.06
C GLN A 72 -1.37 10.51 3.96
N LEU A 73 -2.17 9.77 3.19
CA LEU A 73 -3.54 10.14 2.85
C LEU A 73 -4.46 10.29 4.07
N ASN A 74 -4.25 9.46 5.10
CA ASN A 74 -5.11 9.42 6.28
C ASN A 74 -4.48 10.08 7.53
N VAL A 75 -3.35 10.78 7.37
CA VAL A 75 -2.67 11.46 8.48
C VAL A 75 -3.50 12.65 8.97
N MET A 76 -3.68 12.74 10.29
CA MET A 76 -4.34 13.87 10.97
C MET A 76 -3.28 14.82 11.54
N GLU A 77 -3.27 16.06 11.06
CA GLU A 77 -2.44 17.13 11.60
C GLU A 77 -3.15 17.86 12.76
N SER A 78 -2.40 18.52 13.63
CA SER A 78 -2.95 19.18 14.83
C SER A 78 -3.87 20.36 14.53
N ASN A 79 -3.76 20.96 13.34
CA ASN A 79 -4.63 22.01 12.83
C ASN A 79 -5.89 21.47 12.13
N MET A 80 -5.99 20.16 11.91
CA MET A 80 -7.13 19.50 11.26
C MET A 80 -8.18 19.13 12.32
N LYS A 81 -9.11 20.05 12.57
CA LYS A 81 -10.17 19.93 13.57
C LYS A 81 -11.52 20.23 12.95
N PRO A 82 -12.49 19.32 13.07
CA PRO A 82 -13.88 19.64 12.75
C PRO A 82 -14.46 20.63 13.78
N PRO A 83 -15.35 21.55 13.38
CA PRO A 83 -15.79 21.80 12.01
C PRO A 83 -14.92 22.81 11.24
N ASP A 84 -13.89 23.37 11.87
CA ASP A 84 -13.16 24.54 11.36
C ASP A 84 -12.37 24.26 10.07
N THR A 85 -11.58 23.18 10.06
CA THR A 85 -10.68 22.84 8.95
C THR A 85 -11.01 21.52 8.28
N LEU A 86 -11.95 20.74 8.84
CA LEU A 86 -12.45 19.50 8.27
C LEU A 86 -13.97 19.44 8.31
N CYS A 87 -14.55 19.01 7.20
CA CYS A 87 -15.96 18.64 7.17
C CYS A 87 -16.20 17.39 8.04
N PRO A 88 -17.36 17.27 8.72
CA PRO A 88 -17.69 16.08 9.52
C PRO A 88 -17.70 14.76 8.74
N THR A 89 -17.77 14.81 7.41
CA THR A 89 -17.79 13.65 6.51
C THR A 89 -16.41 13.29 5.94
N ASP A 90 -15.34 13.98 6.35
CA ASP A 90 -13.99 13.65 5.90
C ASP A 90 -13.60 12.22 6.33
N ALA A 91 -12.98 11.46 5.42
CA ALA A 91 -12.64 10.06 5.65
C ALA A 91 -11.68 9.84 6.82
N ARG A 92 -10.84 10.83 7.16
CA ARG A 92 -9.92 10.78 8.31
C ARG A 92 -10.63 10.69 9.65
N LEU A 93 -11.91 11.04 9.70
CA LEU A 93 -12.74 10.99 10.89
C LEU A 93 -13.45 9.64 11.06
N ARG A 94 -13.28 8.69 10.13
CA ARG A 94 -13.93 7.39 10.20
C ARG A 94 -13.37 6.55 11.35
N PRO A 95 -14.18 6.22 12.37
CA PRO A 95 -13.70 5.54 13.58
C PRO A 95 -13.22 4.11 13.29
N ASP A 96 -13.82 3.41 12.33
CA ASP A 96 -13.42 2.05 11.95
C ASP A 96 -12.02 2.00 11.33
N ILE A 97 -11.69 2.97 10.46
CA ILE A 97 -10.37 3.11 9.85
C ILE A 97 -9.34 3.54 10.90
N LEU A 98 -9.67 4.46 11.80
CA LEU A 98 -8.78 4.89 12.88
C LEU A 98 -8.41 3.74 13.84
N CYS A 99 -9.39 2.92 14.24
CA CYS A 99 -9.12 1.72 15.04
C CYS A 99 -8.17 0.76 14.32
N LEU A 100 -8.39 0.54 13.01
CA LEU A 100 -7.55 -0.34 12.20
C LEU A 100 -6.10 0.15 12.13
N GLU A 101 -5.88 1.45 11.93
CA GLU A 101 -4.54 2.05 11.88
C GLU A 101 -3.77 1.97 13.21
N GLN A 102 -4.51 1.89 14.33
CA GLN A 102 -3.96 1.69 15.66
C GLN A 102 -3.77 0.20 16.00
N GLY A 103 -4.24 -0.71 15.14
CA GLY A 103 -4.13 -2.15 15.32
C GLY A 103 -5.26 -2.76 16.14
N ASP A 104 -6.29 -1.99 16.49
CA ASP A 104 -7.49 -2.47 17.17
C ASP A 104 -8.46 -3.08 16.16
N LEU A 105 -8.21 -4.34 15.79
CA LEU A 105 -9.02 -5.09 14.83
C LEU A 105 -10.46 -5.31 15.30
N ASP A 106 -10.65 -5.54 16.60
CA ASP A 106 -11.97 -5.75 17.18
C ASP A 106 -12.77 -4.45 17.19
N GLY A 107 -12.14 -3.33 17.58
CA GLY A 107 -12.72 -1.99 17.50
C GLY A 107 -13.10 -1.61 16.08
N ALA A 108 -12.20 -1.82 15.12
CA ALA A 108 -12.45 -1.56 13.71
C ALA A 108 -13.68 -2.33 13.20
N SER A 109 -13.77 -3.62 13.54
CA SER A 109 -14.89 -4.48 13.14
C SER A 109 -16.22 -4.03 13.74
N ARG A 110 -16.23 -3.65 15.03
CA ARG A 110 -17.44 -3.13 15.70
C ARG A 110 -17.90 -1.81 15.09
N GLU A 111 -16.98 -0.85 14.91
CA GLU A 111 -17.32 0.47 14.35
C GLU A 111 -17.77 0.37 12.89
N LYS A 112 -17.17 -0.51 12.09
CA LYS A 112 -17.62 -0.80 10.72
C LYS A 112 -19.07 -1.28 10.72
N ALA A 113 -19.40 -2.27 11.53
CA ALA A 113 -20.75 -2.81 11.63
C ALA A 113 -21.77 -1.78 12.14
N ARG A 114 -21.36 -0.84 13.01
CA ARG A 114 -22.20 0.26 13.48
C ARG A 114 -22.48 1.27 12.36
N LEU A 115 -21.46 1.67 11.61
CA LEU A 115 -21.57 2.64 10.51
C LEU A 115 -22.41 2.12 9.34
N GLU A 116 -22.30 0.83 9.01
CA GLU A 116 -23.05 0.22 7.88
C GLU A 116 -24.53 -0.06 8.20
N LYS A 117 -24.90 -0.08 9.48
CA LYS A 117 -26.30 -0.29 9.92
C LYS A 117 -27.10 1.01 10.04
N GLN A 118 -26.44 2.17 9.96
CA GLN A 118 -27.11 3.47 9.90
C GLN A 118 -27.77 3.67 8.53
#